data_AF-A0A560SQW6-F1
#
_entry.id   AF-A0A560SQW6-F1
#
_cell.length_a   1.000
_cell.length_b   1.000
_cell.length_c   1.000
_cell.angle_alpha   90.00
_cell.angle_beta   90.00
_cell.angle_gamma   90.00
#
_symmetry.space_group_name_H-M   'P 1'
#
loop_
_entity.id
_entity.type
_entity.pdbx_description
1 polymer ?
#
loop_
_entity_poly.entity_id
_entity_poly.type
_entity_poly.pdbx_seq_one_letter_code
_entity_poly.pdbx_strand_id
1 'polypeptide(L)' 'MKVTAVVSTKGGPGKTTVGVNLGAFCADAGIRTLLIDLDNQPSLSSFYALSHEAPGGT' A
#
# COMPACT_ATOMS: atom_id res chain seq x y z
N MET A 1 -9.32 13.84 7.59
CA MET A 1 -8.44 12.78 7.06
C MET A 1 -8.76 11.49 7.79
N LYS A 2 -8.93 10.37 7.08
CA LYS A 2 -9.25 9.06 7.68
C LYS A 2 -8.02 8.17 7.54
N VAL A 3 -7.65 7.46 8.60
CA VAL A 3 -6.46 6.59 8.64
C VAL A 3 -6.90 5.19 9.04
N THR A 4 -6.49 4.20 8.26
CA THR A 4 -6.77 2.78 8.48
C THR A 4 -5.48 2.00 8.33
N ALA A 5 -5.27 1.01 9.20
CA ALA A 5 -4.11 0.12 9.15
C ALA A 5 -4.53 -1.32 8.85
N VAL A 6 -3.79 -2.00 7.98
CA VAL A 6 -3.94 -3.44 7.73
C VAL A 6 -2.79 -4.16 8.43
N VAL A 7 -3.08 -4.85 9.52
CA VAL A 7 -2.07 -5.46 10.40
C VAL A 7 -2.33 -6.95 10.56
N SER A 8 -1.26 -7.74 10.59
CA SER A 8 -1.29 -9.16 10.92
C SER A 8 0.07 -9.63 11.43
N THR A 9 0.06 -10.48 12.44
CA THR A 9 1.24 -11.01 13.14
C THR A 9 1.91 -12.19 12.42
N LYS A 10 1.28 -12.73 11.37
CA LYS A 10 1.81 -13.84 10.57
C LYS A 10 2.50 -13.31 9.31
N GLY A 11 3.52 -14.03 8.82
CA GLY A 11 4.10 -13.85 7.48
C GLY A 11 3.20 -14.47 6.40
N GLY A 12 2.97 -13.74 5.31
CA GLY A 12 2.13 -14.20 4.18
C GLY A 12 0.60 -14.28 4.34
N PRO A 13 -0.10 -13.59 5.27
CA PRO A 13 -1.57 -13.65 5.39
C PRO A 13 -2.30 -12.71 4.40
N GLY A 14 -1.58 -12.09 3.46
CA GLY A 14 -2.17 -11.20 2.45
C GLY A 14 -2.34 -9.73 2.87
N LYS A 15 -1.60 -9.23 3.88
CA LYS A 15 -1.69 -7.83 4.35
C LYS A 15 -1.52 -6.82 3.21
N THR A 16 -0.43 -6.94 2.46
CA THR A 16 -0.11 -6.07 1.32
C THR A 16 -1.20 -6.16 0.27
N THR A 17 -1.63 -7.37 -0.08
CA THR A 17 -2.70 -7.60 -1.07
C THR A 17 -4.00 -6.89 -0.69
N VAL A 18 -4.42 -6.99 0.57
CA VAL A 18 -5.62 -6.31 1.06
C VAL A 18 -5.42 -4.80 1.08
N GLY A 19 -4.28 -4.31 1.59
CA GLY A 19 -3.97 -2.87 1.65
C GLY A 19 -3.93 -2.21 0.27
N VAL A 20 -3.29 -2.87 -0.70
CA VAL A 20 -3.22 -2.45 -2.10
C VAL A 20 -4.63 -2.35 -2.69
N ASN A 21 -5.43 -3.42 -2.65
CA ASN A 21 -6.76 -3.41 -3.26
C ASN A 21 -7.72 -2.43 -2.59
N LEU A 22 -7.66 -2.28 -1.27
CA LEU A 22 -8.46 -1.27 -0.57
C LEU A 22 -8.06 0.14 -0.99
N GLY A 23 -6.76 0.40 -1.15
CA GLY A 23 -6.24 1.67 -1.65
C GLY A 23 -6.68 1.98 -3.07
N ALA A 24 -6.55 1.01 -3.98
CA ALA A 24 -7.02 1.13 -5.36
C ALA A 24 -8.51 1.44 -5.41
N PHE A 25 -9.33 0.69 -4.68
CA PHE A 25 -10.78 0.93 -4.61
C PHE A 25 -11.12 2.35 -4.14
N CYS A 26 -10.42 2.84 -3.10
CA CYS A 26 -10.61 4.22 -2.63
C CYS A 26 -10.20 5.26 -3.69
N ALA A 27 -9.06 5.06 -4.34
CA ALA A 27 -8.56 5.95 -5.38
C ALA A 27 -9.52 5.99 -6.59
N ASP A 28 -10.00 4.83 -7.05
CA ASP A 28 -10.96 4.69 -8.15
C ASP A 28 -12.30 5.37 -7.81
N ALA A 29 -12.71 5.38 -6.54
CA ALA A 29 -13.87 6.11 -6.05
C ALA A 29 -13.64 7.64 -5.95
N GLY A 30 -12.50 8.15 -6.41
CA GLY A 30 -12.16 9.58 -6.37
C GLY A 30 -11.66 10.08 -5.01
N ILE A 31 -11.37 9.17 -4.08
CA ILE A 31 -10.86 9.54 -2.75
C ILE A 31 -9.34 9.73 -2.83
N ARG A 32 -8.86 10.89 -2.38
CA ARG A 32 -7.42 11.13 -2.21
C ARG A 32 -6.84 10.11 -1.23
N THR A 33 -6.05 9.18 -1.76
CA THR A 33 -5.57 8.01 -1.05
C THR A 33 -4.04 8.00 -1.02
N LEU A 34 -3.47 7.69 0.14
CA LEU A 34 -2.05 7.48 0.36
C LEU A 34 -1.87 6.09 0.97
N LEU A 35 -1.06 5.27 0.33
CA LEU A 35 -0.63 3.98 0.86
C LEU A 35 0.78 4.12 1.45
N ILE A 36 0.98 3.56 2.64
CA ILE A 36 2.28 3.52 3.32
C ILE A 36 2.56 2.06 3.66
N ASP A 37 3.69 1.55 3.19
CA ASP A 37 4.17 0.22 3.56
C ASP A 37 5.08 0.33 4.79
N LEU A 38 4.75 -0.44 5.82
CA LEU A 38 5.52 -0.52 7.07
C LEU A 38 6.08 -1.93 7.28
N ASP A 39 5.99 -2.80 6.27
CA ASP A 39 6.58 -4.13 6.31
C ASP A 39 8.06 -4.07 5.92
N ASN A 40 8.87 -4.92 6.55
CA ASN A 40 10.30 -5.02 6.25
C ASN A 40 10.57 -5.64 4.87
N GLN A 41 9.57 -6.33 4.30
CA GLN A 41 9.57 -6.75 2.90
C GLN A 41 8.62 -5.82 2.11
N PRO A 42 9.14 -4.69 1.56
CA PRO A 42 8.35 -3.59 1.02
C PRO A 42 7.73 -3.95 -0.33
N SER A 43 6.73 -4.83 -0.28
CA SER A 43 6.09 -5.40 -1.48
C SER A 43 5.03 -4.50 -2.07
N LEU A 44 4.55 -3.47 -1.35
CA LEU A 44 3.45 -2.62 -1.79
C LEU A 44 3.74 -1.90 -3.11
N SER A 45 4.91 -1.30 -3.25
CA SER A 45 5.30 -0.52 -4.44
C SER A 45 5.31 -1.38 -5.71
N SER A 46 5.57 -2.68 -5.60
CA SER A 46 5.59 -3.60 -6.75
C SER A 46 4.22 -3.82 -7.41
N PHE A 47 3.12 -3.48 -6.74
CA PHE A 47 1.76 -3.64 -7.29
C PHE A 47 1.37 -2.51 -8.25
N TYR A 48 2.10 -1.39 -8.25
CA TYR A 48 1.75 -0.21 -9.04
C TYR A 48 2.93 0.29 -9.86
N ALA A 49 2.65 0.75 -11.08
CA ALA A 49 3.64 1.49 -11.84
C ALA A 49 3.88 2.85 -11.16
N LEU A 50 5.14 3.11 -10.81
CA LEU A 50 5.54 4.39 -10.23
C LEU A 50 5.82 5.40 -11.35
N SER A 51 5.09 6.51 -11.36
CA SER A 51 5.40 7.64 -12.25
C SER A 51 6.61 8.44 -11.77
N HIS A 52 6.94 8.32 -10.49
CA HIS A 52 8.07 8.97 -9.85
C HIS A 52 8.54 8.10 -8.68
N GLU A 53 9.83 7.80 -8.67
CA GLU A 53 10.50 7.13 -7.56
C GLU A 53 11.24 8.16 -6.71
N ALA A 54 11.05 8.13 -5.40
CA ALA A 54 11.71 9.09 -4.52
C ALA A 54 13.23 8.84 -4.48
N PRO A 55 14.06 9.88 -4.28
CA PRO A 55 15.49 9.68 -4.04
C PRO A 55 15.71 8.72 -2.86
N GLY A 56 16.36 7.59 -3.10
CA GLY A 56 16.58 6.54 -2.09
C GLY A 56 15.44 5.52 -1.96
N GLY A 57 14.44 5.55 -2.85
CA GLY A 57 13.59 4.39 -3.12
C GLY A 57 14.42 3.27 -3.77
N THR A 58 14.26 2.05 -3.27
CA THR A 58 14.83 0.82 -3.83
C THR A 58 13.74 -0.21 -3.94
#